data_AF-A0A3C1SB99-F1
#
_entry.id   AF-A0A3C1SB99-F1
#
_cell.length_a   1.000
_cell.length_b   1.000
_cell.length_c   1.000
_cell.angle_alpha   90.00
_cell.angle_beta   90.00
_cell.angle_gamma   90.00
#
_symmetry.space_group_name_H-M   'P 1'
#
loop_
_entity.id
_entity.type
_entity.pdbx_description
1 polymer ?
#
loop_
_entity_poly.entity_id
_entity_poly.type
_entity_poly.pdbx_seq_one_letter_code
_entity_poly.pdbx_strand_id
1 'polypeptide(L)' 'MTQESHDHNFKNLLADFPKEALDRILPEATEKFGAVLKIGFVRQEPKKRRLSDAHPALDMPILFSFEKGQILLWL' A
#
# COMPACT_ATOMS: atom_id res chain seq x y z
N MET A 1 28.43 16.88 5.70
CA MET A 1 27.14 16.75 4.98
C MET A 1 26.72 15.30 5.07
N THR A 2 25.92 14.96 6.07
CA THR A 2 25.32 13.63 6.22
C THR A 2 24.29 13.48 5.11
N GLN A 3 24.60 12.60 4.16
CA GLN A 3 23.72 12.24 3.06
C GLN A 3 22.57 11.42 3.68
N GLU A 4 21.46 12.07 4.00
CA GLU A 4 20.23 11.36 4.37
C GLU A 4 19.71 10.65 3.13
N SER A 5 20.21 9.43 2.91
CA SER A 5 19.67 8.46 1.97
C SER A 5 18.41 7.86 2.59
N HIS A 6 17.38 8.68 2.75
CA HIS A 6 16.04 8.21 3.03
C HIS A 6 15.17 8.63 1.85
N ASP A 7 15.08 7.70 0.90
CA ASP A 7 14.22 7.76 -0.27
C ASP A 7 12.74 7.74 0.19
N HIS A 8 12.29 8.85 0.76
CA HIS A 8 10.92 9.03 1.24
C HIS A 8 9.88 8.97 0.11
N ASN A 9 10.32 9.03 -1.15
CA ASN A 9 9.45 8.93 -2.32
C ASN A 9 8.98 7.49 -2.62
N PHE A 10 9.65 6.45 -2.11
CA PHE A 10 9.26 5.07 -2.40
C PHE A 10 7.90 4.69 -1.80
N LYS A 11 7.51 5.32 -0.67
CA LYS A 11 6.21 5.07 -0.04
C LYS A 11 5.04 5.62 -0.86
N ASN A 12 5.27 6.69 -1.63
CA ASN A 12 4.26 7.23 -2.53
C ASN A 12 4.16 6.42 -3.81
N LEU A 13 5.25 5.79 -4.29
CA LEU A 13 5.28 5.04 -5.55
C LEU A 13 4.19 3.96 -5.65
N LEU A 14 3.91 3.24 -4.56
CA LEU A 14 2.88 2.20 -4.54
C LEU A 14 1.47 2.79 -4.56
N ALA A 15 1.28 3.95 -3.93
CA ALA A 15 0.03 4.67 -3.96
C ALA A 15 -0.20 5.36 -5.32
N ASP A 16 0.88 5.83 -5.95
CA ASP A 16 0.88 6.50 -7.23
C ASP A 16 0.70 5.50 -8.39
N PHE A 17 1.27 4.29 -8.26
CA PHE A 17 1.26 3.23 -9.28
C PHE A 17 0.78 1.87 -8.72
N PRO A 18 -0.47 1.79 -8.22
CA PRO A 18 -0.95 0.61 -7.52
C PRO A 18 -1.12 -0.61 -8.42
N LYS A 19 -1.42 -0.43 -9.71
CA LYS A 19 -1.57 -1.57 -10.65
C LYS A 19 -0.22 -2.17 -11.00
N GLU A 20 0.75 -1.32 -11.31
CA GLU A 20 2.11 -1.70 -11.62
C GLU A 20 2.79 -2.34 -10.40
N ALA A 21 2.50 -1.83 -9.20
CA ALA A 21 2.92 -2.43 -7.95
C ALA A 21 2.32 -3.83 -7.76
N LEU A 22 1.02 -4.00 -8.00
CA LEU A 22 0.35 -5.30 -7.92
C LEU A 22 0.97 -6.28 -8.92
N ASP A 23 1.17 -5.88 -10.18
CA ASP A 23 1.78 -6.74 -11.21
C ASP A 23 3.23 -7.12 -10.88
N ARG A 24 3.97 -6.23 -10.22
CA ARG A 24 5.36 -6.47 -9.78
C ARG A 24 5.44 -7.41 -8.58
N ILE A 25 4.49 -7.31 -7.65
CA ILE A 25 4.50 -8.04 -6.38
C ILE A 25 3.79 -9.40 -6.51
N LEU A 26 2.68 -9.42 -7.23
CA LEU A 26 1.82 -10.59 -7.41
C LEU A 26 1.28 -10.64 -8.86
N PRO A 27 2.14 -10.95 -9.85
CA PRO A 27 1.76 -10.96 -11.27
C PRO A 27 0.61 -11.92 -11.58
N GLU A 28 0.44 -12.99 -10.81
CA GLU A 28 -0.62 -13.98 -11.02
C GLU A 28 -1.98 -13.54 -10.44
N ALA A 29 -2.07 -12.35 -9.82
CA ALA A 29 -3.30 -11.88 -9.19
C ALA A 29 -4.44 -11.76 -10.20
N THR A 30 -4.18 -11.17 -11.35
CA THR A 30 -5.19 -10.94 -12.39
C THR A 30 -5.65 -12.25 -13.03
N GLU A 31 -4.78 -13.25 -13.15
CA GLU A 31 -5.14 -14.57 -13.66
C GLU A 31 -6.00 -15.36 -12.66
N LYS A 32 -5.66 -15.31 -11.37
CA LYS A 32 -6.36 -16.06 -10.32
C LYS A 32 -7.69 -15.42 -9.91
N PHE A 33 -7.72 -14.09 -9.81
CA PHE A 33 -8.86 -13.35 -9.25
C PHE A 33 -9.68 -12.58 -10.29
N GLY A 34 -9.24 -12.54 -11.55
CA GLY A 34 -9.89 -11.82 -12.64
C GLY A 34 -9.44 -10.36 -12.74
N ALA A 35 -10.19 -9.53 -13.46
CA ALA A 35 -9.83 -8.11 -13.60
C ALA A 35 -9.97 -7.34 -12.28
N VAL A 36 -9.08 -6.37 -12.04
CA VAL A 36 -9.22 -5.41 -10.93
C VAL A 36 -10.41 -4.48 -11.22
N LEU A 37 -11.45 -4.57 -10.39
CA LEU A 37 -12.65 -3.74 -10.47
C LEU A 37 -12.49 -2.42 -9.71
N LYS A 38 -11.76 -2.44 -8.58
CA LYS A 38 -11.59 -1.26 -7.73
C LYS A 38 -10.27 -1.32 -6.97
N ILE A 39 -9.63 -0.15 -6.83
CA ILE A 39 -8.47 0.06 -5.98
C ILE A 39 -8.88 1.05 -4.89
N GLY A 40 -8.65 0.69 -3.63
CA GLY A 40 -8.98 1.51 -2.48
C GLY A 40 -7.79 1.65 -1.55
N PHE A 41 -7.56 2.85 -1.02
CA PHE A 41 -6.54 3.09 -0.01
C PHE A 41 -7.16 3.03 1.37
N VAL A 42 -6.75 2.06 2.17
CA VAL A 42 -7.28 1.85 3.52
C VAL A 42 -6.36 2.58 4.49
N ARG A 43 -6.71 3.80 4.87
CA ARG A 43 -5.95 4.56 5.86
C ARG A 43 -6.18 3.97 7.25
N GLN A 44 -5.16 3.40 7.85
CA GLN A 44 -5.19 2.97 9.24
C GLN A 44 -4.37 3.94 10.07
N GLU A 45 -5.03 4.77 10.87
CA GLU A 45 -4.34 5.56 11.90
C GLU A 45 -4.02 4.63 13.07
N PRO A 46 -2.74 4.31 13.32
CA PRO A 46 -2.40 3.41 14.41
C PRO A 46 -2.73 4.10 15.73
N LYS A 47 -3.33 3.37 16.67
CA LYS A 47 -3.62 3.91 17.99
C LYS A 47 -2.32 4.33 18.66
N LYS A 48 -2.20 5.62 18.98
CA LYS A 48 -1.10 6.11 19.80
C LYS A 48 -1.18 5.50 21.19
N ARG A 49 -0.04 5.01 21.70
CA ARG A 49 0.02 4.46 23.06
C ARG A 49 0.16 5.58 24.10
N ARG A 50 0.75 6.71 23.72
CA ARG A 50 0.84 7.96 24.50
C ARG A 50 0.58 9.16 23.58
N LEU A 51 0.02 10.23 24.13
CA LEU A 51 -0.28 11.46 23.37
C LEU A 51 0.99 12.08 22.74
N SER A 52 2.14 11.90 23.41
CA SER A 52 3.45 12.39 23.00
C SER A 52 4.16 11.52 21.96
N ASP A 53 3.62 10.35 21.60
CA ASP A 53 4.27 9.48 20.63
C ASP A 53 4.30 10.17 19.26
N ALA A 54 5.47 10.14 18.62
CA ALA A 54 5.59 10.48 17.21
C ALA A 54 4.55 9.66 16.44
N HIS A 55 3.85 10.30 15.51
CA HIS A 55 2.79 9.62 14.77
C HIS A 55 3.48 8.50 14.00
N PRO A 56 3.09 7.22 14.17
CA PRO A 56 3.73 6.17 13.40
C PRO A 56 3.48 6.47 11.94
N ALA A 57 4.48 6.19 11.10
CA ALA A 57 4.38 6.35 9.66
C ALA A 57 3.03 5.76 9.21
N LEU A 58 2.19 6.62 8.63
CA LEU A 58 0.83 6.30 8.25
C LEU A 58 0.81 5.02 7.42
N ASP A 59 0.22 3.96 7.96
CA ASP A 59 0.10 2.70 7.25
C ASP A 59 -1.03 2.86 6.22
N MET A 60 -0.69 2.75 4.94
CA MET A 60 -1.62 2.97 3.83
C MET A 60 -1.72 1.70 2.96
N PRO A 61 -2.25 0.59 3.52
CA PRO A 61 -2.48 -0.61 2.74
C PRO A 61 -3.43 -0.36 1.57
N ILE A 62 -3.19 -1.06 0.47
CA ILE A 62 -3.93 -0.93 -0.78
C ILE A 62 -4.84 -2.15 -0.91
N LEU A 63 -6.15 -1.91 -0.98
CA LEU A 63 -7.16 -2.93 -1.20
C LEU A 63 -7.50 -3.00 -2.69
N PHE A 64 -7.18 -4.12 -3.31
CA PHE A 64 -7.58 -4.46 -4.67
C PHE A 64 -8.82 -5.33 -4.61
N SER A 65 -9.91 -4.87 -5.22
CA SER A 65 -11.12 -5.68 -5.43
C SER A 65 -11.12 -6.18 -6.86
N PHE A 66 -11.24 -7.48 -7.02
CA PHE A 66 -11.31 -8.18 -8.29
C PHE A 66 -12.70 -8.76 -8.50
N GLU A 67 -12.94 -9.34 -9.67
CA GLU A 67 -14.17 -10.08 -9.95
C GLU A 67 -14.38 -11.25 -8.98
N LYS A 68 -13.30 -11.93 -8.58
CA LYS A 68 -13.35 -13.13 -7.74
C LYS A 68 -12.71 -12.94 -6.36
N GLY A 69 -12.89 -11.78 -5.74
CA GLY A 69 -12.49 -11.55 -4.35
C GLY A 69 -11.70 -10.26 -4.15
N GLN A 70 -10.93 -10.21 -3.05
CA GLN A 70 -10.17 -9.02 -2.68
C GLN A 70 -8.79 -9.41 -2.15
N ILE A 71 -7.81 -8.57 -2.44
CA ILE A 71 -6.44 -8.67 -1.92
C ILE A 71 -6.11 -7.37 -1.19
N LEU A 72 -5.67 -7.48 0.05
CA LEU A 72 -5.12 -6.37 0.81
C LEU A 72 -3.59 -6.45 0.76
N LEU A 73 -2.96 -5.47 0.14
CA LEU A 73 -1.51 -5.34 0.10
C LEU A 73 -1.05 -4.44 1.25
N TRP A 74 -0.25 -5.00 2.16
CA TRP A 74 0.34 -4.31 3.31
C TRP A 74 1.87 -4.43 3.22
N LEU A 75 2.59 -3.30 3.22
CA LEU A 75 4.04 -3.21 3.00
C LEU A 75 4.71 -2.37 4.07
#